data_AF-A0AAE6NJ73-F1
#
_entry.id   AF-A0AAE6NJ73-F1
#
_cell.length_a   1.000
_cell.length_b   1.000
_cell.length_c   1.000
_cell.angle_alpha   90.00
_cell.angle_beta   90.00
_cell.angle_gamma   90.00
#
_symmetry.space_group_name_H-M   'P 1'
#
loop_
_entity.id
_entity.type
_entity.pdbx_description
1 polymer ?
#
loop_
_entity_poly.entity_id
_entity_poly.type
_entity_poly.pdbx_seq_one_letter_code
_entity_poly.pdbx_strand_id
1 'polypeptide(L)'
;MHSSTPVAARVEGDKRLEGAPDRDRDGWLRTAANLTASADLNEATVQVYEELIGAEPALADEHRVGAAERRGYAEENRRFAQLALKRAGKL
;
A
#
# COMPACT_ATOMS: atom_id res chain seq x y z
N MET A 1 -22.59 -2.64 -16.78
CA MET A 1 -22.13 -3.68 -15.83
C MET A 1 -20.81 -3.20 -15.24
N HIS A 2 -20.85 -2.45 -14.14
CA HIS A 2 -19.64 -2.06 -13.42
C HIS A 2 -19.54 -2.95 -12.20
N SER A 3 -18.65 -3.94 -12.30
CA SER A 3 -18.33 -4.83 -11.19
C SER A 3 -17.49 -4.04 -10.20
N SER A 4 -18.14 -3.41 -9.22
CA SER A 4 -17.48 -2.95 -8.01
C SER A 4 -16.97 -4.19 -7.30
N THR A 5 -15.67 -4.47 -7.40
CA THR A 5 -15.05 -5.50 -6.60
C THR A 5 -15.24 -5.12 -5.12
N PRO A 6 -15.92 -5.96 -4.32
CA PRO A 6 -16.20 -5.60 -2.94
C PRO A 6 -14.91 -5.54 -2.13
N VAL A 7 -14.86 -4.60 -1.19
CA VAL A 7 -13.82 -4.37 -0.16
C VAL A 7 -13.49 -5.62 0.68
N ALA A 8 -14.23 -6.73 0.49
CA ALA A 8 -13.94 -8.03 1.07
C ALA A 8 -12.62 -8.67 0.60
N ALA A 9 -12.01 -8.21 -0.50
CA ALA A 9 -10.70 -8.71 -0.96
C ALA A 9 -9.49 -8.15 -0.17
N ARG A 10 -9.68 -7.14 0.70
CA ARG A 10 -8.58 -6.49 1.44
C ARG A 10 -8.04 -7.29 2.63
N VAL A 11 -8.74 -8.33 3.09
CA VAL A 11 -8.26 -9.24 4.16
C VAL A 11 -7.26 -10.29 3.62
N GLU A 12 -7.08 -10.35 2.30
CA GLU A 12 -6.20 -11.35 1.67
C GLU A 12 -4.72 -10.92 1.61
N GLY A 13 -4.40 -9.67 1.93
CA GLY A 13 -3.01 -9.18 2.00
C GLY A 13 -2.22 -9.82 3.13
N ASP A 14 -2.81 -9.89 4.34
CA ASP A 14 -2.14 -10.44 5.54
C ASP A 14 -1.77 -11.93 5.37
N LYS A 15 -2.53 -12.71 4.60
CA LYS A 15 -2.25 -14.14 4.34
C LYS A 15 -1.26 -14.37 3.19
N ARG A 16 -1.13 -13.43 2.24
CA ARG A 16 -0.29 -13.63 1.04
C ARG A 16 1.21 -13.64 1.35
N LEU A 17 1.64 -13.03 2.45
CA LEU A 17 3.04 -13.10 2.90
C LEU A 17 3.29 -14.21 3.92
N GLU A 18 2.27 -14.65 4.67
CA GLU A 18 2.39 -15.84 5.53
C GLU A 18 2.51 -17.14 4.73
N GLY A 19 1.89 -17.21 3.55
CA GLY A 19 1.96 -18.35 2.62
C GLY A 19 2.76 -18.11 1.33
N ALA A 20 3.55 -17.03 1.27
CA ALA A 20 4.39 -16.78 0.10
C ALA A 20 5.41 -17.92 -0.05
N PRO A 21 5.67 -18.40 -1.29
CA PRO A 21 6.62 -19.48 -1.54
C PRO A 21 7.97 -19.14 -0.93
N ASP A 22 8.75 -20.16 -0.55
CA ASP A 22 10.11 -19.99 -0.02
C ASP A 22 10.94 -19.11 -0.97
N ARG A 23 10.96 -17.81 -0.67
CA ARG A 23 11.88 -16.86 -1.29
C ARG A 23 13.19 -16.99 -0.53
N ASP A 24 14.29 -16.95 -1.28
CA ASP A 24 15.59 -16.76 -0.67
C ASP A 24 15.68 -15.38 0.00
N ARG A 25 16.72 -15.19 0.80
CA ARG A 25 16.99 -13.93 1.50
C ARG A 25 16.94 -12.73 0.56
N ASP A 26 17.54 -12.84 -0.62
CA ASP A 26 17.60 -11.73 -1.58
C ASP A 26 16.23 -11.44 -2.20
N GLY A 27 15.40 -12.46 -2.40
CA GLY A 27 14.00 -12.31 -2.78
C GLY A 27 13.19 -11.55 -1.74
N TRP A 28 13.40 -11.85 -0.44
CA TRP A 28 12.77 -11.09 0.65
C TRP A 28 13.27 -9.65 0.72
N LEU A 29 14.57 -9.40 0.50
CA LEU A 29 15.12 -8.04 0.45
C LEU A 29 14.55 -7.22 -0.71
N ARG A 30 14.46 -7.80 -1.91
CA ARG A 30 13.80 -7.15 -3.05
C ARG A 30 12.33 -6.85 -2.77
N THR A 31 11.65 -7.77 -2.09
CA THR A 31 10.24 -7.59 -1.69
C THR A 31 10.09 -6.41 -0.73
N ALA A 32 10.94 -6.34 0.30
CA ALA A 32 10.95 -5.22 1.23
C ALA A 32 11.18 -3.89 0.51
N ALA A 33 12.18 -3.83 -0.38
CA ALA A 33 12.49 -2.62 -1.16
C ALA A 33 11.31 -2.17 -2.03
N ASN A 34 10.65 -3.09 -2.73
CA ASN A 34 9.49 -2.78 -3.57
C ASN A 34 8.31 -2.27 -2.74
N LEU A 35 8.08 -2.86 -1.57
CA LEU A 35 7.01 -2.43 -0.66
C LEU A 35 7.30 -1.05 -0.07
N THR A 36 8.54 -0.77 0.32
CA THR A 36 8.96 0.57 0.74
C THR A 36 8.74 1.59 -0.38
N ALA A 37 9.21 1.32 -1.60
CA ALA A 37 8.99 2.21 -2.74
C ALA A 37 7.49 2.42 -3.05
N SER A 38 6.67 1.38 -2.87
CA SER A 38 5.22 1.48 -3.04
C SER A 38 4.58 2.33 -1.95
N ALA A 39 5.08 2.28 -0.71
CA ALA A 39 4.63 3.18 0.35
C ALA A 39 4.93 4.64 0.01
N ASP A 40 6.16 4.92 -0.41
CA ASP A 40 6.59 6.27 -0.79
C ASP A 40 5.77 6.83 -1.97
N LEU A 41 5.47 5.98 -2.96
CA LEU A 41 4.60 6.35 -4.07
C LEU A 41 3.17 6.68 -3.60
N ASN A 42 2.61 5.90 -2.68
CA ASN A 42 1.28 6.19 -2.15
C ASN A 42 1.27 7.51 -1.37
N GLU A 43 2.33 7.84 -0.63
CA GLU A 43 2.44 9.14 0.05
C GLU A 43 2.56 10.31 -0.91
N ALA A 44 3.36 10.18 -1.98
CA ALA A 44 3.39 11.18 -3.04
C ALA A 44 2.00 11.37 -3.67
N THR A 45 1.24 10.28 -3.82
CA THR A 45 -0.14 10.34 -4.34
C THR A 45 -1.09 11.04 -3.36
N VAL A 46 -0.89 10.89 -2.04
CA VAL A 46 -1.67 11.64 -1.03
C VAL A 46 -1.48 13.14 -1.21
N GLN A 47 -0.24 13.59 -1.43
CA GLN A 47 0.06 15.01 -1.66
C GLN A 47 -0.70 15.56 -2.88
N VAL A 48 -0.75 14.80 -3.98
CA VAL A 48 -1.54 15.16 -5.16
C VAL A 48 -3.02 15.31 -4.83
N TYR A 49 -3.61 14.36 -4.09
CA TYR A 49 -5.01 14.49 -3.68
C TYR A 49 -5.25 15.70 -2.75
N GLU A 50 -4.30 16.01 -1.85
CA GLU A 50 -4.39 17.17 -0.98
C GLU A 50 -4.41 18.49 -1.76
N GLU A 51 -3.58 18.60 -2.81
CA GLU A 51 -3.62 19.74 -3.74
C GLU A 51 -4.96 19.84 -4.48
N LEU A 52 -5.48 18.70 -4.95
CA LEU A 52 -6.75 18.63 -5.67
C LEU A 52 -7.97 19.01 -4.82
N ILE A 53 -7.95 18.76 -3.50
CA ILE A 53 -9.03 19.20 -2.58
C ILE A 53 -9.22 20.73 -2.65
N GLY A 54 -8.12 21.48 -2.75
CA GLY A 54 -8.17 22.94 -2.86
C GLY A 54 -8.45 23.42 -4.29
N ALA A 55 -7.90 22.74 -5.29
CA ALA A 55 -8.05 23.11 -6.69
C ALA A 55 -9.44 22.78 -7.27
N GLU A 56 -10.10 21.73 -6.75
CA GLU A 56 -11.37 21.21 -7.25
C GLU A 56 -12.40 21.04 -6.12
N PRO A 57 -12.97 22.13 -5.56
CA PRO A 57 -13.88 22.05 -4.41
C PRO A 57 -15.12 21.18 -4.65
N ALA A 58 -15.59 21.09 -5.90
CA ALA A 58 -16.73 20.26 -6.27
C ALA A 58 -16.48 18.75 -6.11
N LEU A 59 -15.20 18.33 -6.12
CA LEU A 59 -14.77 16.94 -5.97
C LEU A 59 -13.96 16.73 -4.67
N ALA A 60 -13.95 17.70 -3.77
CA ALA A 60 -13.12 17.68 -2.57
C ALA A 60 -13.36 16.43 -1.69
N ASP A 61 -14.59 15.96 -1.58
CA ASP A 61 -14.89 14.75 -0.78
C ASP A 61 -14.35 13.48 -1.42
N GLU A 62 -14.41 13.37 -2.76
CA GLU A 62 -13.81 12.25 -3.49
C GLU A 62 -12.29 12.25 -3.34
N HIS A 63 -11.66 13.43 -3.43
CA HIS A 63 -10.22 13.59 -3.23
C HIS A 63 -9.80 13.27 -1.78
N ARG A 64 -10.59 13.65 -0.78
CA ARG A 64 -10.37 13.28 0.63
C ARG A 64 -10.42 11.76 0.84
N VAL A 65 -11.39 11.09 0.23
CA VAL A 65 -11.50 9.62 0.26
C VAL A 65 -10.27 9.00 -0.41
N GLY A 66 -9.90 9.46 -1.60
CA GLY A 66 -8.70 9.01 -2.31
C GLY A 66 -7.42 9.17 -1.47
N ALA A 67 -7.22 10.33 -0.85
CA ALA A 67 -6.10 10.59 0.06
C ALA A 67 -6.09 9.61 1.24
N ALA A 68 -7.24 9.38 1.88
CA ALA A 68 -7.35 8.46 3.01
C ALA A 68 -7.01 7.01 2.62
N GLU A 69 -7.50 6.54 1.47
CA GLU A 69 -7.17 5.19 0.97
C GLU A 69 -5.67 5.04 0.69
N ARG A 70 -5.03 6.04 0.08
CA ARG A 70 -3.59 6.01 -0.21
C ARG A 70 -2.75 6.00 1.06
N ARG A 71 -3.14 6.75 2.10
CA ARG A 71 -2.48 6.67 3.42
C ARG A 71 -2.55 5.25 4.00
N GLY A 72 -3.72 4.62 3.95
CA GLY A 72 -3.90 3.23 4.39
C GLY A 72 -2.98 2.25 3.66
N TYR A 73 -2.84 2.39 2.33
CA TYR A 73 -1.91 1.56 1.56
C TYR A 73 -0.44 1.81 1.88
N ALA A 74 -0.05 3.07 2.14
CA ALA A 74 1.32 3.39 2.55
C ALA A 74 1.67 2.70 3.89
N GLU A 75 0.76 2.76 4.86
CA GLU A 75 0.91 2.10 6.16
C GLU A 75 1.00 0.58 6.02
N GLU A 76 0.11 -0.03 5.23
CA GLU A 76 0.09 -1.47 4.98
C GLU A 76 1.38 -1.94 4.29
N ASN A 77 1.82 -1.23 3.25
CA ASN A 77 3.06 -1.52 2.55
C ASN A 77 4.28 -1.45 3.48
N ARG A 78 4.34 -0.48 4.40
CA ARG A 78 5.40 -0.40 5.41
C ARG A 78 5.37 -1.58 6.37
N ARG A 79 4.19 -1.96 6.86
CA ARG A 79 4.03 -3.13 7.73
C ARG A 79 4.52 -4.40 7.03
N PHE A 80 4.18 -4.58 5.77
CA PHE A 80 4.64 -5.72 4.98
C PHE A 80 6.14 -5.67 4.64
N ALA A 81 6.70 -4.48 4.40
CA ALA A 81 8.14 -4.33 4.20
C ALA A 81 8.92 -4.79 5.45
N GLN A 82 8.45 -4.42 6.65
CA GLN A 82 9.05 -4.90 7.91
C GLN A 82 8.93 -6.42 8.05
N LEU A 83 7.80 -7.02 7.70
CA LEU A 83 7.63 -8.47 7.70
C LEU A 83 8.60 -9.16 6.73
N ALA A 84 8.77 -8.60 5.52
CA ALA A 84 9.74 -9.11 4.55
C ALA A 84 11.18 -9.00 5.05
N LEU A 85 11.56 -7.91 5.73
CA LEU A 85 12.88 -7.76 6.36
C LEU A 85 13.13 -8.77 7.48
N LYS A 86 12.11 -9.07 8.31
CA LYS A 86 12.19 -10.14 9.33
C LYS A 86 12.42 -11.50 8.67
N ARG A 87 11.71 -11.81 7.58
CA ARG A 87 11.90 -13.05 6.80
C ARG A 87 13.28 -13.14 6.17
N ALA A 88 13.89 -12.01 5.80
CA ALA A 88 15.27 -11.94 5.31
C ALA A 88 16.34 -12.05 6.42
N GLY A 89 15.95 -12.10 7.70
CA GLY A 89 16.86 -12.09 8.85
C GLY A 89 17.57 -10.75 9.05
N LYS A 90 16.88 -9.62 8.80
CA LYS A 90 17.42 -8.25 8.91
C LYS A 90 16.81 -7.39 10.02
N LEU A 91 15.82 -7.91 10.75
CA LEU A 91 15.15 -7.30 11.89
C LEU A 91 14.92 -8.37 12.96
#